data_AF-A0A0U3S3Q3-F1
#
_entry.id   AF-A0A0U3S3Q3-F1
#
_cell.length_a   1.000
_cell.length_b   1.000
_cell.length_c   1.000
_cell.angle_alpha   90.00
_cell.angle_beta   90.00
_cell.angle_gamma   90.00
#
_symmetry.space_group_name_H-M   'P 1'
#
loop_
_entity.id
_entity.type
_entity.pdbx_description
1 polymer ?
#
loop_
_entity_poly.entity_id
_entity_poly.type
_entity_poly.pdbx_seq_one_letter_code
_entity_poly.pdbx_strand_id
1 'polypeptide(L)' 'MCDLFPIPEEVRTLRVVVIEDWNVNACNKEHTKTTGEIGSIEIRKVRFRKAKELLEISFDVL' A
#
# COMPACT_ATOMS: atom_id res chain seq x y z
N MET A 1 6.52 -18.10 1.66
CA MET A 1 5.25 -17.51 1.19
C MET A 1 5.54 -16.06 0.85
N CYS A 2 5.25 -15.61 -0.37
CA CYS A 2 5.75 -14.33 -0.89
C CYS A 2 4.93 -13.10 -0.47
N ASP A 3 3.74 -13.30 0.11
CA ASP A 3 2.87 -12.21 0.53
C ASP A 3 2.50 -12.37 2.01
N LEU A 4 2.68 -11.31 2.79
CA LEU A 4 2.33 -11.27 4.21
C LEU A 4 0.80 -11.19 4.39
N PHE A 5 0.08 -10.71 3.38
CA PHE A 5 -1.37 -10.55 3.38
C PHE A 5 -1.96 -11.12 2.08
N PRO A 6 -2.05 -12.46 1.95
CA PRO A 6 -2.55 -13.09 0.74
C PRO A 6 -4.02 -12.74 0.50
N ILE A 7 -4.41 -12.67 -0.76
CA ILE A 7 -5.81 -12.56 -1.17
C ILE A 7 -6.50 -13.91 -0.89
N PRO A 8 -7.69 -13.92 -0.27
CA PRO A 8 -8.44 -15.16 -0.06
C PRO A 8 -8.74 -15.90 -1.38
N GLU A 9 -8.63 -17.22 -1.38
CA GLU A 9 -8.74 -18.06 -2.59
C GLU A 9 -10.14 -18.02 -3.24
N GLU A 10 -11.17 -17.69 -2.46
CA GLU A 10 -12.54 -17.52 -2.93
C GLU A 10 -12.73 -16.27 -3.81
N VAL A 11 -11.80 -15.32 -3.79
CA VAL A 11 -11.88 -14.12 -4.62
C VAL A 11 -11.58 -14.48 -6.08
N ARG A 12 -12.63 -14.44 -6.91
CA ARG A 12 -12.54 -14.82 -8.33
C ARG A 12 -12.24 -13.65 -9.27
N THR A 13 -12.48 -12.42 -8.82
CA THR A 13 -12.24 -11.20 -9.62
C THR A 13 -11.40 -10.22 -8.81
N LEU A 14 -10.30 -9.76 -9.40
CA LEU A 14 -9.40 -8.80 -8.78
C LEU A 14 -9.57 -7.42 -9.41
N ARG A 15 -9.59 -6.40 -8.55
CA ARG A 15 -9.28 -5.03 -8.96
C ARG A 15 -7.79 -4.82 -8.75
N VAL A 16 -7.07 -4.58 -9.84
CA VAL A 16 -5.63 -4.29 -9.81
C VAL A 16 -5.46 -2.79 -10.02
N VAL A 17 -4.78 -2.14 -9.08
CA VAL A 17 -4.40 -0.73 -9.14
C VAL A 17 -2.95 -0.66 -9.60
N VAL A 18 -2.70 0.15 -10.62
CA VAL A 18 -1.39 0.32 -11.25
C VAL A 18 -1.03 1.79 -11.22
N ILE A 19 0.11 2.11 -10.60
CA ILE A 19 0.85 3.34 -10.84
C ILE A 19 2.00 2.93 -11.75
N GLU A 20 1.92 3.33 -13.03
CA GLU A 20 2.87 2.92 -14.08
C GLU A 20 4.32 3.12 -13.63
N ASP A 21 5.16 2.12 -13.90
CA ASP A 21 6.59 2.06 -13.54
C ASP A 21 6.90 2.25 -12.03
N TRP A 22 5.91 2.18 -11.14
CA TRP A 22 6.08 2.43 -9.71
C TRP A 22 5.50 1.34 -8.80
N ASN A 23 4.21 1.04 -8.91
CA ASN A 23 3.54 0.10 -8.01
C ASN A 23 2.36 -0.61 -8.68
N VAL A 24 2.24 -1.91 -8.41
CA VAL A 24 1.07 -2.72 -8.80
C VAL A 24 0.56 -3.42 -7.54
N ASN A 25 -0.73 -3.30 -7.27
CA ASN A 25 -1.35 -3.94 -6.10
C ASN A 25 -2.79 -4.38 -6.39
N ALA A 26 -3.19 -5.54 -5.84
CA ALA A 26 -4.59 -5.93 -5.82
C ALA A 26 -5.31 -5.23 -4.66
N CYS A 27 -6.06 -4.17 -4.97
CA CYS A 27 -6.77 -3.36 -3.98
C CYS A 27 -8.20 -3.06 -4.45
N ASN A 28 -9.18 -3.40 -3.63
CA ASN A 28 -10.60 -3.17 -3.92
C ASN A 28 -11.13 -1.83 -3.38
N LYS A 29 -10.30 -1.03 -2.69
CA LYS A 29 -10.69 0.26 -2.11
C LYS A 29 -10.81 1.37 -3.16
N GLU A 30 -11.40 2.48 -2.76
CA GLU A 30 -11.41 3.72 -3.54
C GLU A 30 -10.05 4.41 -3.51
N HIS A 31 -9.69 5.06 -4.61
CA HIS A 31 -8.43 5.78 -4.80
C HIS A 31 -8.72 7.11 -5.51
N THR A 32 -7.82 8.08 -5.37
CA THR A 32 -7.80 9.26 -6.25
C THR A 32 -7.54 8.83 -7.70
N LYS A 33 -7.87 9.70 -8.66
CA LYS A 33 -7.69 9.41 -10.09
C LYS A 33 -6.23 9.55 -10.52
N THR A 34 -5.50 10.46 -9.86
CA THR A 34 -4.09 10.73 -10.10
C THR A 34 -3.33 10.83 -8.78
N THR A 35 -2.02 10.64 -8.81
CA THR A 35 -1.16 10.81 -7.63
C THR A 35 -1.07 12.27 -7.17
N GLY A 36 -1.26 13.23 -8.09
CA GLY A 36 -1.23 14.67 -7.78
C GLY A 36 -2.37 15.13 -6.85
N GLU A 37 -3.51 14.43 -6.85
CA GLU A 37 -4.63 14.71 -5.94
C GLU A 37 -4.31 14.41 -4.47
N ILE A 38 -3.24 13.65 -4.19
CA ILE A 38 -2.80 13.37 -2.81
C ILE A 38 -2.18 14.63 -2.17
N GLY A 39 -1.55 15.50 -2.96
CA GLY A 39 -0.78 16.62 -2.43
C GLY A 39 0.57 16.19 -1.86
N SER A 40 0.99 16.82 -0.76
CA SER A 40 2.30 16.56 -0.16
C SER A 40 2.21 15.47 0.90
N ILE A 41 3.19 14.57 0.93
CA ILE A 41 3.32 13.54 1.96
C ILE A 41 4.56 13.84 2.80
N GLU A 42 4.43 13.78 4.12
CA GLU A 42 5.56 13.96 5.05
C GLU A 42 5.73 12.72 5.92
N ILE A 43 6.91 12.09 5.85
CA ILE A 43 7.25 10.95 6.73
C ILE A 43 7.49 11.47 8.15
N ARG A 44 6.79 10.88 9.13
CA ARG A 44 6.87 11.25 10.54
C ARG A 44 7.79 10.36 11.35
N LYS A 45 7.54 9.05 11.30
CA LYS A 45 8.24 8.08 12.14
C LYS A 45 8.49 6.80 11.38
N VAL A 46 9.71 6.30 11.46
CA VAL A 46 10.10 4.99 10.96
C VAL A 46 10.48 4.13 12.16
N ARG A 47 9.87 2.94 12.26
CA ARG A 47 10.12 2.00 13.36
C ARG A 47 10.23 0.59 12.82
N PHE A 48 11.40 -0.02 12.98
CA PHE A 48 11.55 -1.45 12.76
C PHE A 48 11.23 -2.23 14.04
N ARG A 49 10.32 -3.20 13.95
CA ARG A 49 9.93 -4.08 15.06
C ARG A 49 10.62 -5.43 14.89
N LYS A 50 11.84 -5.54 15.42
CA LYS A 50 12.69 -6.74 15.29
C LYS A 50 11.96 -8.05 15.59
N ALA A 51 11.19 -8.11 16.68
CA ALA A 51 10.46 -9.33 17.07
C ALA A 51 9.35 -9.77 16.07
N LYS A 52 8.91 -8.87 15.19
CA LYS A 52 7.91 -9.15 14.15
C LYS A 52 8.48 -9.14 12.74
N GLU A 53 9.74 -8.70 12.59
CA GLU A 53 10.37 -8.45 11.30
C GLU A 53 9.57 -7.49 10.40
N LEU A 54 8.90 -6.50 11.01
CA LEU A 54 8.07 -5.51 10.30
C LEU A 54 8.67 -4.11 10.38
N LEU A 55 8.68 -3.40 9.24
CA LEU A 55 8.98 -1.98 9.15
C LEU A 55 7.67 -1.17 9.15
N GLU A 56 7.47 -0.34 10.17
CA GLU A 56 6.35 0.60 10.26
C GLU A 56 6.83 1.98 9.81
N ILE A 57 6.14 2.60 8.84
CA ILE A 57 6.40 3.96 8.35
C ILE A 57 5.11 4.77 8.54
N SER A 58 5.13 5.73 9.46
CA SER A 58 4.04 6.68 9.66
C SER A 58 4.27 7.94 8.82
N PHE A 59 3.22 8.44 8.18
CA PHE A 59 3.26 9.64 7.34
C PHE A 59 1.95 10.43 7.49
N ASP A 60 2.02 11.72 7.18
CA ASP A 60 0.85 12.59 7.04
C ASP A 60 0.65 12.97 5.57
N VAL A 61 -0.60 13.25 5.22
CA VAL A 61 -0.98 13.94 3.99
C VAL A 61 -1.27 15.40 4.37
N LEU A 62 -0.56 16.35 3.74
CA LEU A 62 -0.61 17.79 4.05
C LEU A 62 -1.62 18.53 3.17
#